data_AF-A0A2E5KPP9-F1
#
_entry.id   AF-A0A2E5KPP9-F1
#
_cell.length_a   1.000
_cell.length_b   1.000
_cell.length_c   1.000
_cell.angle_alpha   90.00
_cell.angle_beta   90.00
_cell.angle_gamma   90.00
#
_symmetry.space_group_name_H-M   'P 1'
#
loop_
_entity.id
_entity.type
_entity.pdbx_description
1 polymer ?
#
loop_
_entity_poly.entity_id
_entity_poly.type
_entity_poly.pdbx_seq_one_letter_code
_entity_poly.pdbx_strand_id
1 'polypeptide(L)'
;MAIYNDINTDQEANDMVADFVRQRIREIVDDPDVAELLCPDKGQPIGSKRPPIDSGYFEMFNRDNVSLVDVRSAPIERITPTGLCTTDDEYELDVIIFATGFDALTGAMLAIDIRGRDGVVLKDIWAEGPQINLGIMVAGLPNTFMTHWPGSTSVKVNMFLGGEHQIDWIMECIEHLDANGFDCIETTDIAGSGLRGPTHPKPTPASPRNNPSPASLRSSPSA
;
A
#
# COMPACT_ATOMS: atom_id res chain seq x y z
N MET A 1 -12.81 14.63 6.69
CA MET A 1 -12.83 15.15 5.30
C MET A 1 -14.16 14.74 4.66
N ALA A 2 -15.27 15.37 5.10
CA ALA A 2 -16.64 14.93 4.77
C ALA A 2 -17.58 16.10 4.43
N ILE A 3 -17.03 17.29 4.15
CA ILE A 3 -17.83 18.48 3.82
C ILE A 3 -18.02 18.63 2.29
N TYR A 4 -17.04 18.16 1.50
CA TYR A 4 -17.09 18.13 0.04
C TYR A 4 -17.03 16.68 -0.44
N ASN A 5 -17.88 16.33 -1.41
CA ASN A 5 -18.09 14.95 -1.87
C ASN A 5 -17.24 14.57 -3.09
N ASP A 6 -16.52 15.53 -3.67
CA ASP A 6 -15.82 15.44 -4.95
C ASP A 6 -14.29 15.43 -4.82
N ILE A 7 -13.73 15.69 -3.64
CA ILE A 7 -12.26 15.71 -3.39
C ILE A 7 -11.55 14.44 -3.86
N ASN A 8 -12.21 13.28 -3.80
CA ASN A 8 -11.62 12.00 -4.19
C ASN A 8 -11.87 11.63 -5.66
N THR A 9 -12.60 12.47 -6.41
CA THR A 9 -13.05 12.17 -7.78
C THR A 9 -12.75 13.28 -8.79
N ASP A 10 -12.54 14.52 -8.32
CA ASP A 10 -12.24 15.68 -9.15
C ASP A 10 -10.85 16.26 -8.77
N GLN A 11 -10.03 16.52 -9.79
CA GLN A 11 -8.65 16.95 -9.58
C GLN A 11 -8.57 18.41 -9.11
N GLU A 12 -9.38 19.32 -9.65
CA GLU A 12 -9.38 20.73 -9.22
C GLU A 12 -9.84 20.86 -7.76
N ALA A 13 -10.87 20.10 -7.37
CA ALA A 13 -11.32 20.04 -5.99
C ALA A 13 -10.23 19.49 -5.06
N ASN A 14 -9.51 18.44 -5.50
CA ASN A 14 -8.39 17.89 -4.74
C ASN A 14 -7.25 18.89 -4.58
N ASP A 15 -6.87 19.56 -5.67
CA ASP A 15 -5.78 20.53 -5.70
C ASP A 15 -6.04 21.71 -4.77
N MET A 16 -7.29 22.20 -4.72
CA MET A 16 -7.69 23.26 -3.77
C MET A 16 -7.43 22.85 -2.31
N VAL A 17 -7.75 21.61 -1.95
CA VAL A 17 -7.51 21.11 -0.59
C VAL A 17 -6.03 20.84 -0.35
N ALA A 18 -5.32 20.31 -1.35
CA ALA A 18 -3.89 20.09 -1.26
C ALA A 18 -3.13 21.42 -1.05
N ASP A 19 -3.52 22.49 -1.75
CA ASP A 19 -2.92 23.82 -1.61
C ASP A 19 -3.24 24.45 -0.26
N PHE A 20 -4.45 24.27 0.26
CA PHE A 20 -4.77 24.66 1.63
C PHE A 20 -3.85 23.97 2.65
N VAL A 21 -3.61 22.66 2.50
CA VAL A 21 -2.70 21.92 3.39
C VAL A 21 -1.26 22.42 3.27
N ARG A 22 -0.75 22.64 2.05
CA ARG A 22 0.57 23.21 1.82
C ARG A 22 0.71 24.60 2.45
N GLN A 23 -0.33 25.44 2.33
CA GLN A 23 -0.34 26.75 2.97
C GLN A 23 -0.26 26.64 4.49
N ARG A 24 -1.04 25.73 5.11
CA ARG A 24 -0.98 25.48 6.57
C ARG A 24 0.41 25.05 7.02
N ILE A 25 1.09 24.18 6.27
CA ILE A 25 2.47 23.76 6.58
C ILE A 25 3.42 24.97 6.57
N ARG A 26 3.34 25.82 5.54
CA ARG A 26 4.16 27.05 5.42
C ARG A 26 3.83 28.11 6.47
N GLU A 27 2.67 28.05 7.10
CA GLU A 27 2.30 28.93 8.21
C GLU A 27 2.86 28.43 9.56
N ILE A 28 3.13 27.12 9.70
CA ILE A 28 3.60 26.50 10.94
C ILE A 28 5.14 26.45 11.00
N VAL A 29 5.79 26.13 9.87
CA VAL A 29 7.24 25.93 9.81
C VAL A 29 7.94 27.26 9.49
N ASP A 30 8.87 27.67 10.37
CA ASP A 30 9.50 29.00 10.31
C ASP A 30 10.49 29.14 9.14
N ASP A 31 11.24 28.06 8.83
CA ASP A 31 12.18 28.01 7.71
C ASP A 31 11.42 27.67 6.40
N PRO A 32 11.41 28.58 5.40
CA PRO A 32 10.66 28.40 4.16
C PRO A 32 11.19 27.23 3.30
N ASP A 33 12.48 26.92 3.35
CA ASP A 33 13.07 25.83 2.56
C ASP A 33 12.67 24.47 3.16
N VAL A 34 12.68 24.37 4.50
CA VAL A 34 12.20 23.19 5.23
C VAL A 34 10.70 23.01 5.02
N ALA A 35 9.93 24.10 5.07
CA ALA A 35 8.48 24.06 4.84
C ALA A 35 8.11 23.52 3.45
N GLU A 36 8.85 23.91 2.41
CA GLU A 36 8.61 23.42 1.05
C GLU A 36 8.98 21.94 0.90
N LEU A 37 10.06 21.47 1.55
CA LEU A 37 10.44 20.06 1.56
C LEU A 37 9.38 19.18 2.26
N LEU A 38 8.73 19.69 3.30
CA LEU A 38 7.65 19.00 4.02
C LEU A 38 6.31 19.01 3.28
N CYS A 39 6.14 19.89 2.29
CA CYS A 39 4.90 19.96 1.53
C CYS A 39 4.67 18.67 0.71
N PRO A 40 3.44 18.12 0.71
CA PRO A 40 3.11 16.97 -0.14
C PRO A 40 3.35 17.26 -1.62
N ASP A 41 3.89 16.25 -2.33
CA ASP A 41 4.17 16.31 -3.77
C ASP A 41 2.93 16.77 -4.56
N LYS A 42 3.13 17.67 -5.52
CA LYS A 42 2.07 18.17 -6.40
C LYS A 42 1.59 17.11 -7.41
N GLY A 43 2.43 16.13 -7.72
CA GLY A 43 2.07 15.00 -8.57
C GLY A 43 1.22 13.93 -7.88
N GLN A 44 1.00 14.05 -6.56
CA GLN A 44 0.21 13.09 -5.78
C GLN A 44 -1.07 13.75 -5.21
N PRO A 45 -2.27 13.28 -5.59
CA PRO A 45 -3.51 13.76 -5.00
C PRO A 45 -3.54 13.55 -3.48
N ILE A 46 -4.00 14.56 -2.73
CA ILE A 46 -4.14 14.45 -1.29
C ILE A 46 -5.24 13.43 -0.95
N GLY A 47 -4.99 12.58 0.05
CA GLY A 47 -5.90 11.47 0.41
C GLY A 47 -5.72 10.19 -0.42
N SER A 48 -4.92 10.21 -1.50
CA SER A 48 -4.54 8.97 -2.23
C SER A 48 -3.74 7.99 -1.36
N LYS A 49 -3.04 8.51 -0.35
CA LYS A 49 -2.55 7.78 0.82
C LYS A 49 -3.30 8.28 2.05
N ARG A 50 -3.49 7.41 3.04
CA ARG A 50 -4.13 7.76 4.31
C ARG A 50 -3.32 8.86 5.01
N PRO A 51 -3.88 10.06 5.25
CA PRO A 51 -3.18 11.10 5.96
C PRO A 51 -2.86 10.64 7.39
N PRO A 52 -1.62 10.82 7.88
CA PRO A 52 -1.33 10.64 9.29
C PRO A 52 -2.05 11.72 10.10
N ILE A 53 -2.38 11.40 11.34
CA ILE A 53 -2.79 12.39 12.35
C ILE A 53 -1.56 12.60 13.22
N ASP A 54 -1.12 13.83 13.35
CA ASP A 54 0.04 14.19 14.15
C ASP A 54 -0.33 14.97 15.41
N SER A 55 0.66 15.21 16.26
CA SER A 55 0.55 16.04 17.45
C SER A 55 1.85 16.83 17.61
N GLY A 56 2.00 17.87 16.79
CA GLY A 56 3.15 18.76 16.82
C GLY A 56 4.29 18.36 15.87
N TYR A 57 3.99 17.62 14.79
CA TYR A 57 5.03 17.12 13.88
C TYR A 57 5.69 18.25 13.10
N PHE A 58 4.93 19.23 12.62
CA PHE A 58 5.47 20.33 11.84
C PHE A 58 6.23 21.32 12.72
N GLU A 59 5.70 21.65 13.90
CA GLU A 59 6.31 22.51 14.91
C GLU A 59 7.67 21.99 15.39
N MET A 60 7.88 20.66 15.33
CA MET A 60 9.14 20.04 15.70
C MET A 60 10.32 20.56 14.86
N PHE A 61 10.09 20.94 13.60
CA PHE A 61 11.13 21.42 12.69
C PHE A 61 11.58 22.87 12.96
N ASN A 62 10.90 23.60 13.86
CA ASN A 62 11.33 24.93 14.29
C ASN A 62 12.34 24.89 15.44
N ARG A 63 12.76 23.69 15.87
CA ARG A 63 13.69 23.51 16.98
C ARG A 63 15.12 23.41 16.45
N ASP A 64 16.05 24.10 17.12
CA ASP A 64 17.49 24.09 16.78
C ASP A 64 18.13 22.69 16.76
N ASN A 65 17.51 21.70 17.41
CA ASN A 65 18.02 20.34 17.54
C ASN A 65 17.42 19.34 16.54
N VAL A 66 16.70 19.82 15.52
CA VAL A 66 16.00 19.00 14.52
C VAL A 66 16.39 19.46 13.13
N SER A 67 16.84 18.52 12.30
CA SER A 67 17.20 18.78 10.90
C SER A 67 16.42 17.86 9.97
N LEU A 68 15.92 18.41 8.86
CA LEU A 68 15.31 17.65 7.78
C LEU A 68 16.34 17.36 6.69
N VAL A 69 16.50 16.09 6.30
CA VAL A 69 17.41 15.67 5.23
C VAL A 69 16.58 15.12 4.07
N ASP A 70 16.69 15.73 2.88
CA ASP A 70 15.95 15.28 1.69
C ASP A 70 16.67 14.12 0.98
N VAL A 71 16.25 12.91 1.34
CA VAL A 71 16.78 11.66 0.76
C VAL A 71 16.33 11.41 -0.69
N ARG A 72 15.43 12.23 -1.26
CA ARG A 72 15.11 12.16 -2.69
C ARG A 72 16.23 12.77 -3.53
N SER A 73 16.76 13.90 -3.08
CA SER A 73 17.88 14.58 -3.72
C SER A 73 19.22 13.96 -3.35
N ALA A 74 19.38 13.52 -2.09
CA ALA A 74 20.59 12.88 -1.58
C ALA A 74 20.30 11.48 -0.99
N PRO A 75 20.19 10.42 -1.83
CA PRO A 75 19.83 9.08 -1.37
C PRO A 75 20.77 8.51 -0.30
N ILE A 76 20.22 7.72 0.62
CA ILE A 76 21.02 6.94 1.57
C ILE A 76 21.74 5.82 0.82
N GLU A 77 23.08 5.79 0.88
CA GLU A 77 23.89 4.76 0.21
C GLU A 77 24.13 3.55 1.12
N ARG A 78 24.48 3.82 2.39
CA ARG A 78 24.86 2.78 3.36
C ARG A 78 24.75 3.28 4.79
N ILE A 79 24.61 2.31 5.70
CA ILE A 79 24.83 2.50 7.13
C ILE A 79 26.33 2.27 7.40
N THR A 80 26.94 3.12 8.21
CA THR A 80 28.35 3.03 8.62
C THR A 80 28.44 2.62 10.10
N PRO A 81 29.61 2.18 10.59
CA PRO A 81 29.77 1.84 12.01
C PRO A 81 29.46 2.99 12.98
N THR A 82 29.53 4.24 12.51
CA THR A 82 29.31 5.47 13.30
C THR A 82 28.01 6.19 12.95
N GLY A 83 27.23 5.71 11.98
CA GLY A 83 25.98 6.36 11.56
C GLY A 83 25.53 5.97 10.15
N LEU A 84 25.33 6.94 9.25
CA LEU A 84 24.92 6.67 7.87
C LEU A 84 25.48 7.68 6.88
N CYS A 85 25.56 7.28 5.61
CA CYS A 85 26.06 8.11 4.52
C CYS A 85 24.99 8.27 3.44
N THR A 86 24.72 9.52 3.06
CA THR A 86 24.00 9.87 1.84
C THR A 86 24.99 10.12 0.71
N THR A 87 24.51 10.39 -0.51
CA THR A 87 25.39 10.80 -1.62
C THR A 87 26.15 12.10 -1.37
N ASP A 88 25.64 12.93 -0.45
CA ASP A 88 26.11 14.29 -0.24
C ASP A 88 26.91 14.44 1.05
N ASP A 89 26.60 13.66 2.10
CA ASP A 89 27.21 13.83 3.43
C ASP A 89 27.25 12.53 4.26
N GLU A 90 28.01 12.55 5.36
CA GLU A 90 28.06 11.51 6.38
C GLU A 90 27.53 12.04 7.72
N TYR A 91 26.57 11.31 8.29
CA TYR A 91 25.90 11.66 9.54
C TYR A 91 26.36 10.69 10.63
N GLU A 92 27.13 11.20 11.60
CA GLU A 92 27.45 10.45 12.82
C GLU A 92 26.23 10.42 13.75
N LEU A 93 25.81 9.22 14.14
CA LEU A 93 24.58 8.96 14.88
C LEU A 93 24.82 7.88 15.93
N ASP A 94 24.47 8.15 17.18
CA ASP A 94 24.50 7.13 18.24
C ASP A 94 23.38 6.09 18.09
N VAL A 95 22.24 6.49 17.51
CA VAL A 95 21.03 5.66 17.38
C VAL A 95 20.37 5.91 16.03
N ILE A 96 19.96 4.83 15.36
CA ILE A 96 19.15 4.87 14.14
C ILE A 96 17.79 4.21 14.42
N ILE A 97 16.71 4.93 14.12
CA ILE A 97 15.33 4.46 14.31
C ILE A 97 14.72 4.11 12.95
N PHE A 98 14.38 2.84 12.76
CA PHE A 98 13.70 2.36 11.54
C PHE A 98 12.18 2.54 11.65
N ALA A 99 11.68 3.69 11.20
CA ALA A 99 10.25 3.95 11.05
C ALA A 99 9.69 3.35 9.74
N THR A 100 9.93 2.05 9.51
CA THR A 100 9.53 1.34 8.29
C THR A 100 8.02 1.14 8.26
N GLY A 101 7.38 1.41 7.12
CA GLY A 101 5.94 1.23 6.92
C GLY A 101 5.47 -0.22 6.99
N PHE A 102 4.30 -0.51 6.42
CA PHE A 102 3.63 -1.81 6.56
C PHE A 102 3.47 -2.53 5.21
N ASP A 103 3.67 -3.86 5.20
CA ASP A 103 3.06 -4.75 4.20
C ASP A 103 1.61 -5.01 4.62
N ALA A 104 0.72 -4.10 4.22
CA ALA A 104 -0.54 -3.87 4.91
C ALA A 104 -1.67 -4.85 4.55
N LEU A 105 -1.53 -5.70 3.53
CA LEU A 105 -2.71 -6.38 2.94
C LEU A 105 -2.56 -7.85 2.60
N THR A 106 -1.36 -8.37 2.32
CA THR A 106 -1.19 -9.79 1.95
C THR A 106 -0.12 -10.51 2.75
N GLY A 107 0.88 -9.79 3.27
CA GLY A 107 2.03 -10.38 3.97
C GLY A 107 1.66 -11.36 5.09
N ALA A 108 0.71 -11.01 5.96
CA ALA A 108 0.33 -11.87 7.09
C ALA A 108 -0.28 -13.21 6.66
N MET A 109 -1.13 -13.21 5.62
CA MET A 109 -1.76 -14.43 5.12
C MET A 109 -0.80 -15.27 4.29
N LEU A 110 0.05 -14.63 3.49
CA LEU A 110 1.07 -15.33 2.68
C LEU A 110 2.22 -15.89 3.53
N ALA A 111 2.33 -15.50 4.79
CA ALA A 111 3.24 -16.11 5.76
C ALA A 111 2.74 -17.47 6.29
N ILE A 112 1.46 -17.79 6.08
CA ILE A 112 0.84 -19.06 6.49
C ILE A 112 0.74 -19.97 5.26
N ASP A 113 1.13 -21.25 5.40
CA ASP A 113 0.94 -22.26 4.34
C ASP A 113 -0.53 -22.73 4.29
N ILE A 114 -1.40 -21.88 3.76
CA ILE A 114 -2.84 -22.16 3.62
C ILE A 114 -3.07 -22.99 2.37
N ARG A 115 -3.64 -24.18 2.57
CA ARG A 115 -3.95 -25.15 1.51
C ARG A 115 -5.42 -25.52 1.49
N GLY A 116 -5.96 -25.55 0.29
CA GLY A 116 -7.35 -25.83 -0.04
C GLY A 116 -7.60 -27.23 -0.55
N ARG A 117 -8.76 -27.36 -1.21
CA ARG A 117 -9.13 -28.57 -1.95
C ARG A 117 -8.09 -28.87 -3.03
N ASP A 118 -7.85 -30.15 -3.27
CA ASP A 118 -6.93 -30.64 -4.31
C ASP A 118 -5.49 -30.10 -4.20
N GLY A 119 -5.08 -29.67 -2.99
CA GLY A 119 -3.74 -29.18 -2.71
C GLY A 119 -3.46 -27.76 -3.21
N VAL A 120 -4.49 -27.01 -3.61
CA VAL A 120 -4.35 -25.61 -4.03
C VAL A 120 -3.76 -24.78 -2.89
N VAL A 121 -2.74 -23.96 -3.18
CA VAL A 121 -2.08 -23.11 -2.20
C VAL A 121 -2.56 -21.67 -2.39
N LEU A 122 -2.92 -20.97 -1.31
CA LEU A 122 -3.40 -19.58 -1.37
C LEU A 122 -2.42 -18.65 -2.10
N LYS A 123 -1.12 -18.86 -1.87
CA LYS A 123 -0.06 -18.11 -2.53
C LYS A 123 -0.11 -18.21 -4.05
N ASP A 124 -0.49 -19.37 -4.58
CA ASP A 124 -0.59 -19.58 -6.03
C ASP A 124 -1.87 -18.92 -6.59
N ILE A 125 -2.99 -18.99 -5.84
CA ILE A 125 -4.23 -18.27 -6.20
C ILE A 125 -3.97 -16.77 -6.31
N TRP A 126 -3.17 -16.22 -5.39
CA TRP A 126 -2.90 -14.78 -5.31
C TRP A 126 -1.65 -14.32 -6.07
N ALA A 127 -1.05 -15.17 -6.91
CA ALA A 127 0.14 -14.82 -7.67
C ALA A 127 -0.06 -13.60 -8.60
N GLU A 128 -1.29 -13.41 -9.10
CA GLU A 128 -1.67 -12.25 -9.92
C GLU A 128 -2.42 -11.15 -9.12
N GLY A 129 -2.44 -11.27 -7.80
CA GLY A 129 -3.17 -10.40 -6.88
C GLY A 129 -4.34 -11.10 -6.17
N PRO A 130 -4.86 -10.51 -5.09
CA PRO A 130 -5.92 -11.13 -4.29
C PRO A 130 -7.21 -11.36 -5.09
N GLN A 131 -7.66 -12.61 -5.14
CA GLN A 131 -8.93 -13.03 -5.74
C GLN A 131 -9.85 -13.48 -4.61
N ILE A 132 -10.76 -12.61 -4.19
CA ILE A 132 -11.58 -12.80 -3.00
C ILE A 132 -13.01 -12.35 -3.30
N ASN A 133 -13.98 -13.22 -3.08
CA ASN A 133 -15.39 -12.93 -3.23
C ASN A 133 -15.88 -12.16 -1.99
N LEU A 134 -16.49 -10.99 -2.23
CA LEU A 134 -16.95 -10.02 -1.21
C LEU A 134 -15.86 -9.60 -0.19
N GLY A 135 -14.60 -9.92 -0.46
CA GLY A 135 -13.52 -9.76 0.52
C GLY A 135 -13.58 -10.72 1.72
N ILE A 136 -14.35 -11.81 1.63
CA ILE A 136 -14.57 -12.78 2.72
C ILE A 136 -14.10 -14.19 2.36
N MET A 137 -14.38 -14.69 1.15
CA MET A 137 -14.09 -16.09 0.77
C MET A 137 -13.22 -16.18 -0.48
N VAL A 138 -12.44 -17.26 -0.60
CA VAL A 138 -11.58 -17.56 -1.75
C VAL A 138 -11.99 -18.91 -2.33
N ALA A 139 -12.16 -18.99 -3.65
CA ALA A 139 -12.48 -20.25 -4.33
C ALA A 139 -11.32 -21.25 -4.17
N GLY A 140 -11.64 -22.52 -3.96
CA GLY A 140 -10.66 -23.56 -3.63
C GLY A 140 -10.35 -23.67 -2.13
N LEU A 141 -10.79 -22.70 -1.31
CA LEU A 141 -10.64 -22.71 0.16
C LEU A 141 -12.02 -22.83 0.84
N PRO A 142 -12.66 -24.01 0.84
CA PRO A 142 -13.95 -24.20 1.49
C PRO A 142 -13.87 -23.93 3.01
N ASN A 143 -14.97 -23.47 3.59
CA ASN A 143 -15.11 -23.15 5.02
C ASN A 143 -14.05 -22.18 5.58
N THR A 144 -13.38 -21.42 4.71
CA THR A 144 -12.37 -20.43 5.08
C THR A 144 -12.95 -19.03 4.91
N PHE A 145 -13.00 -18.27 6.00
CA PHE A 145 -13.47 -16.88 6.01
C PHE A 145 -12.32 -15.94 6.37
N MET A 146 -12.27 -14.78 5.72
CA MET A 146 -11.30 -13.72 5.96
C MET A 146 -12.05 -12.43 6.32
N THR A 147 -11.52 -11.64 7.24
CA THR A 147 -12.07 -10.33 7.62
C THR A 147 -11.08 -9.21 7.27
N HIS A 148 -11.62 -8.02 6.98
CA HIS A 148 -10.87 -6.82 6.57
C HIS A 148 -9.91 -6.99 5.38
N TRP A 149 -10.13 -8.01 4.55
CA TRP A 149 -9.21 -8.33 3.45
C TRP A 149 -9.50 -7.54 2.17
N PRO A 150 -8.55 -7.49 1.20
CA PRO A 150 -8.79 -6.86 -0.09
C PRO A 150 -10.08 -7.37 -0.76
N GLY A 151 -10.86 -6.46 -1.34
CA GLY A 151 -12.19 -6.78 -1.87
C GLY A 151 -13.33 -6.53 -0.89
N SER A 152 -13.03 -6.30 0.40
CA SER A 152 -13.98 -5.74 1.38
C SER A 152 -13.80 -4.22 1.54
N THR A 153 -14.56 -3.61 2.44
CA THR A 153 -14.38 -2.21 2.85
C THR A 153 -13.05 -1.98 3.58
N SER A 154 -12.50 -3.00 4.25
CA SER A 154 -11.16 -3.03 4.85
C SER A 154 -10.79 -1.72 5.58
N VAL A 155 -9.60 -1.17 5.32
CA VAL A 155 -9.05 0.05 5.95
C VAL A 155 -9.80 1.34 5.62
N LYS A 156 -10.79 1.30 4.73
CA LYS A 156 -11.55 2.48 4.26
C LYS A 156 -12.73 2.85 5.16
N VAL A 157 -13.08 1.98 6.10
CA VAL A 157 -14.14 2.23 7.10
C VAL A 157 -13.55 2.16 8.51
N ASN A 158 -14.37 2.49 9.51
CA ASN A 158 -14.03 2.16 10.89
C ASN A 158 -13.86 0.64 10.99
N MET A 159 -12.65 0.18 11.34
CA MET A 159 -12.34 -1.24 11.42
C MET A 159 -13.25 -1.99 12.39
N PHE A 160 -13.64 -1.39 13.52
CA PHE A 160 -14.53 -2.06 14.46
C PHE A 160 -15.91 -2.32 13.86
N LEU A 161 -16.56 -1.28 13.34
CA LEU A 161 -17.88 -1.42 12.72
C LEU A 161 -17.84 -2.34 11.49
N GLY A 162 -16.82 -2.18 10.65
CA GLY A 162 -16.64 -3.04 9.48
C GLY A 162 -16.43 -4.51 9.88
N GLY A 163 -15.74 -4.75 11.00
CA GLY A 163 -15.47 -6.08 11.53
C GLY A 163 -16.71 -6.72 12.13
N GLU A 164 -17.47 -5.96 12.93
CA GLU A 164 -18.77 -6.39 13.47
C GLU A 164 -19.69 -6.88 12.34
N HIS A 165 -19.88 -6.06 11.30
CA HIS A 165 -20.71 -6.44 10.16
C HIS A 165 -20.23 -7.71 9.44
N GLN A 166 -18.92 -7.89 9.28
CA GLN A 166 -18.38 -9.09 8.64
C GLN A 166 -18.53 -10.33 9.53
N ILE A 167 -18.30 -10.19 10.82
CA ILE A 167 -18.43 -11.28 11.80
C ILE A 167 -19.90 -11.71 11.89
N ASP A 168 -20.84 -10.77 12.01
CA ASP A 168 -22.27 -11.07 12.05
C ASP A 168 -22.69 -11.87 10.80
N TRP A 169 -22.27 -11.44 9.61
CA TRP A 169 -22.55 -12.16 8.37
C TRP A 169 -21.93 -13.57 8.33
N ILE A 170 -20.70 -13.73 8.79
CA ILE A 170 -20.03 -15.05 8.86
C ILE A 170 -20.80 -15.96 9.84
N MET A 171 -21.21 -15.44 10.98
CA MET A 171 -21.97 -16.20 11.99
C MET A 171 -23.34 -16.63 11.44
N GLU A 172 -24.08 -15.73 10.78
CA GLU A 172 -25.34 -16.06 10.11
C GLU A 172 -25.17 -17.15 9.05
N CYS A 173 -24.05 -17.12 8.31
CA CYS A 173 -23.71 -18.16 7.35
C CYS A 173 -23.46 -19.52 8.02
N ILE A 174 -22.72 -19.55 9.13
CA ILE A 174 -22.45 -20.79 9.89
C ILE A 174 -23.76 -21.34 10.47
N GLU A 175 -24.59 -20.50 11.09
CA GLU A 175 -25.89 -20.89 11.63
C GLU A 175 -26.82 -21.46 10.54
N HIS A 176 -26.77 -20.88 9.33
CA HIS A 176 -27.53 -21.39 8.19
C HIS A 176 -27.07 -22.79 7.76
N LEU A 177 -25.76 -23.05 7.73
CA LEU A 177 -25.21 -24.37 7.39
C LEU A 177 -25.67 -25.41 8.42
N ASP A 178 -25.54 -25.11 9.71
CA ASP A 178 -25.96 -25.98 10.81
C ASP A 178 -27.46 -26.28 10.74
N ALA A 179 -28.29 -25.26 10.54
CA ALA A 179 -29.75 -25.40 10.50
C ALA A 179 -30.25 -26.27 9.32
N ASN A 180 -29.47 -26.35 8.24
CA ASN A 180 -29.83 -27.07 7.02
C ASN A 180 -29.05 -28.38 6.82
N GLY A 181 -28.12 -28.71 7.73
CA GLY A 181 -27.29 -29.92 7.65
C GLY A 181 -26.27 -29.88 6.51
N PHE A 182 -25.70 -28.71 6.22
CA PHE A 182 -24.62 -28.54 5.27
C PHE A 182 -23.27 -28.51 6.00
N ASP A 183 -22.28 -29.24 5.49
CA ASP A 183 -20.92 -29.29 6.08
C ASP A 183 -19.90 -28.40 5.34
N CYS A 184 -20.31 -27.79 4.22
CA CYS A 184 -19.40 -27.08 3.32
C CYS A 184 -20.06 -25.85 2.70
N ILE A 185 -19.37 -24.71 2.78
CA ILE A 185 -19.63 -23.50 2.00
C ILE A 185 -18.38 -23.10 1.23
N GLU A 186 -18.58 -22.68 -0.01
CA GLU A 186 -17.50 -22.22 -0.87
C GLU A 186 -18.06 -21.23 -1.89
N THR A 187 -17.28 -20.20 -2.21
CA THR A 187 -17.61 -19.31 -3.34
C THR A 187 -17.41 -20.05 -4.66
N THR A 188 -18.40 -19.98 -5.55
CA THR A 188 -18.32 -20.56 -6.90
C THR A 188 -17.42 -19.74 -7.83
N ASP A 189 -17.20 -18.47 -7.48
CA ASP A 189 -16.42 -17.55 -8.29
C ASP A 189 -14.93 -17.71 -8.03
N ILE A 190 -14.22 -18.35 -8.98
CA ILE A 190 -12.75 -18.26 -9.08
C ILE A 190 -12.33 -16.84 -9.47
N ALA A 191 -13.22 -16.10 -10.15
CA ALA A 191 -12.95 -14.74 -10.55
C ALA A 191 -13.56 -13.77 -9.54
N GLY A 192 -12.76 -12.88 -8.97
CA GLY A 192 -13.26 -11.57 -8.53
C GLY A 192 -13.81 -10.79 -9.73
N SER A 193 -14.92 -11.23 -10.33
CA SER A 193 -15.59 -10.61 -11.48
C SER A 193 -16.74 -9.70 -11.03
N GLY A 194 -17.32 -9.94 -9.85
CA GLY A 194 -18.42 -9.12 -9.33
C GLY A 194 -18.00 -7.75 -8.76
N LEU A 195 -16.75 -7.60 -8.31
CA LEU A 195 -16.27 -6.39 -7.61
C LEU A 195 -14.84 -5.99 -8.00
N ARG A 196 -14.45 -6.13 -9.28
CA ARG A 196 -13.30 -5.36 -9.78
C ARG A 196 -13.73 -3.90 -9.81
N GLY A 197 -13.17 -3.07 -8.92
CA GLY A 197 -13.11 -1.63 -9.16
C GLY A 197 -12.49 -1.37 -10.55
N PRO A 198 -12.79 -0.25 -11.21
CA PRO A 198 -12.31 0.02 -12.56
C PRO A 198 -10.81 -0.25 -12.64
N THR A 199 -10.43 -1.21 -13.48
CA THR A 199 -9.04 -1.60 -13.68
C THR A 199 -8.28 -0.36 -14.16
N HIS A 200 -7.43 0.21 -13.31
CA HIS A 200 -6.39 1.09 -13.82
C HIS A 200 -5.55 0.28 -14.81
N PRO A 201 -5.33 0.78 -16.04
CA PRO A 201 -4.46 0.11 -16.98
C PRO A 201 -3.08 -0.08 -16.34
N LYS A 202 -2.51 -1.28 -16.48
CA LYS A 202 -1.14 -1.57 -16.02
C LYS A 202 -0.22 -0.45 -16.53
N PRO A 203 0.64 0.15 -15.70
CA PRO A 203 1.70 0.99 -16.22
C PRO A 203 2.53 0.13 -17.19
N THR A 204 2.62 0.59 -18.43
CA THR A 204 3.46 -0.03 -19.46
C THR A 204 4.85 -0.23 -18.88
N PRO A 205 5.46 -1.42 -18.99
CA PRO A 205 6.86 -1.58 -18.61
C PRO A 205 7.66 -0.53 -19.40
N ALA A 206 8.43 0.29 -18.69
CA ALA A 206 9.35 1.20 -19.33
C ALA A 206 10.19 0.39 -20.34
N SER A 207 10.18 0.84 -21.59
CA SER A 207 10.97 0.26 -22.68
C SER A 207 12.39 -0.03 -22.18
N PRO A 208 12.95 -1.22 -22.40
CA PRO A 208 14.32 -1.50 -22.03
C PRO A 208 15.22 -0.48 -22.74
N ARG A 209 15.86 0.40 -21.95
CA ARG A 209 16.86 1.33 -22.46
C ARG A 209 17.92 0.49 -23.19
N ASN A 210 18.09 0.78 -24.46
CA ASN A 210 19.14 0.25 -25.32
C ASN A 210 20.49 0.32 -24.61
N ASN A 211 20.99 -0.83 -24.18
CA ASN A 211 22.39 -0.99 -23.85
C ASN A 211 23.06 -1.58 -25.11
N PRO A 212 24.01 -0.88 -25.76
CA PRO A 212 24.62 -1.37 -26.98
C PRO A 212 25.51 -2.58 -26.65
N SER A 213 25.14 -3.75 -27.18
CA SER A 213 26.03 -4.92 -27.21
C SER A 213 27.20 -4.65 -28.16
N PRO A 214 28.45 -4.91 -27.76
CA PRO A 214 29.58 -4.83 -28.66
C PRO A 214 29.61 -6.03 -29.62
N ALA A 215 29.69 -5.68 -30.91
CA ALA A 215 30.38 -6.36 -32.00
C ALA A 215 30.21 -7.88 -32.20
N SER A 216 29.58 -8.16 -33.34
CA SER A 216 29.65 -9.36 -34.16
C SER A 216 31.06 -9.94 -34.35
N LEU A 217 31.21 -11.25 -34.17
CA LEU A 217 32.15 -12.07 -34.93
C LEU A 217 31.47 -13.42 -35.24
N ARG A 218 30.98 -13.54 -36.47
CA ARG A 218 30.70 -14.84 -37.12
C ARG A 218 31.90 -15.19 -38.00
N SER A 219 32.38 -16.41 -37.88
CA SER A 219 33.02 -17.14 -38.97
C SER A 219 32.57 -18.59 -38.90
N SER A 220 32.00 -19.07 -40.00
CA SER A 220 31.31 -20.35 -40.21
C SER A 220 32.32 -21.52 -40.46
N PRO A 221 31.93 -22.72 -40.99
CA PRO A 221 32.11 -24.01 -40.31
C PRO A 221 33.01 -25.03 -41.06
N SER A 222 33.31 -26.16 -40.41
CA SER A 222 33.74 -27.48 -40.95
C SER A 222 34.10 -28.36 -39.74
N ALA A 223 33.65 -29.59 -39.50
CA ALA A 223 32.87 -30.59 -40.24
C ALA A 223 32.05 -31.42 -39.21
#